data_AF-A0A528BL97-F1
#
_entry.id   AF-A0A528BL97-F1
#
_cell.length_a   1.000
_cell.length_b   1.000
_cell.length_c   1.000
_cell.angle_alpha   90.00
_cell.angle_beta   90.00
_cell.angle_gamma   90.00
#
_symmetry.space_group_name_H-M   'P 1'
#
loop_
_entity.id
_entity.type
_entity.pdbx_description
1 polymer ?
#
loop_
_entity_poly.entity_id
_entity_poly.type
_entity_poly.pdbx_seq_one_letter_code
_entity_poly.pdbx_strand_id
1 'polypeptide(L)'
;YQQLYAAVASFNDPSKGFEIATFHGKFEDAVPQILKFVGRSYALTFIDPTGWKGYEFPKVGAILKHRPGEVLLNYMYDFINRFTACHDPKVATTFDGILGANWNARLEPALPRHQAVEKLFLDEFRKAGGFDYVLSTPIEKIDDRKHFCITYGTRSEHGLEAYRDVEFKALENHQEIRAVARQARTEARTGQGILFEAAEIPSTHSIETLAAAEKTKARAWLEDQLRQG
;
A
#
# COMPACT_ATOMS: atom_id res chain seq x y z
N TYR A 1 21.06 9.27 -7.54
CA TYR A 1 21.00 10.62 -6.93
C TYR A 1 21.06 11.75 -7.97
N GLN A 2 22.13 11.87 -8.76
CA GLN A 2 22.25 12.96 -9.76
C GLN A 2 21.06 13.04 -10.72
N GLN A 3 20.48 11.90 -11.10
CA GLN A 3 19.28 11.85 -11.97
C GLN A 3 18.01 12.37 -11.28
N LEU A 4 17.78 12.07 -10.00
CA LEU A 4 16.60 12.55 -9.28
C LEU A 4 16.68 14.06 -9.07
N TYR A 5 17.82 14.56 -8.59
CA TYR A 5 18.01 15.99 -8.40
C TYR A 5 17.86 16.74 -9.73
N ALA A 6 18.47 16.26 -10.82
CA ALA A 6 18.32 16.86 -12.13
C ALA A 6 16.86 16.87 -12.63
N ALA A 7 16.10 15.81 -12.36
CA ALA A 7 14.70 15.70 -12.76
C ALA A 7 13.78 16.67 -12.01
N VAL A 8 14.14 17.07 -10.78
CA VAL A 8 13.28 17.90 -9.94
C VAL A 8 13.75 19.35 -9.80
N ALA A 9 15.04 19.62 -10.01
CA ALA A 9 15.66 20.92 -9.72
C ALA A 9 15.02 22.09 -10.49
N SER A 10 14.58 21.87 -11.74
CA SER A 10 13.92 22.90 -12.55
C SER A 10 12.55 23.33 -12.00
N PHE A 11 11.93 22.50 -11.15
CA PHE A 11 10.63 22.78 -10.57
C PHE A 11 10.75 23.46 -9.20
N ASN A 12 11.90 23.42 -8.55
CA ASN A 12 12.11 24.05 -7.25
C ASN A 12 12.10 25.59 -7.39
N ASP A 13 11.05 26.23 -6.89
CA ASP A 13 10.84 27.66 -6.97
C ASP A 13 10.28 28.21 -5.63
N PRO A 14 11.15 28.41 -4.62
CA PRO A 14 10.74 28.94 -3.33
C PRO A 14 10.08 30.31 -3.41
N SER A 15 10.39 31.10 -4.46
CA SER A 15 9.77 32.41 -4.67
C SER A 15 8.26 32.32 -4.98
N LYS A 16 7.82 31.17 -5.49
CA LYS A 16 6.40 30.83 -5.72
C LYS A 16 5.81 29.93 -4.63
N GLY A 17 6.53 29.73 -3.52
CA GLY A 17 6.08 28.89 -2.42
C GLY A 17 6.15 27.39 -2.71
N PHE A 18 6.98 26.97 -3.67
CA PHE A 18 7.17 25.55 -3.98
C PHE A 18 8.63 25.16 -3.80
N GLU A 19 8.90 24.35 -2.78
CA GLU A 19 10.25 23.95 -2.40
C GLU A 19 10.43 22.44 -2.51
N ILE A 20 11.60 22.03 -2.99
CA ILE A 20 12.03 20.63 -3.11
C ILE A 20 13.34 20.46 -2.36
N ALA A 21 13.34 19.53 -1.41
CA ALA A 21 14.55 19.01 -0.79
C ALA A 21 14.80 17.58 -1.25
N THR A 22 16.05 17.26 -1.59
CA THR A 22 16.48 15.89 -1.88
C THR A 22 17.48 15.42 -0.83
N PHE A 23 17.46 14.12 -0.54
CA PHE A 23 18.39 13.50 0.37
C PHE A 23 19.10 12.33 -0.31
N HIS A 24 20.41 12.24 -0.13
CA HIS A 24 21.22 11.11 -0.60
C HIS A 24 21.66 10.26 0.59
N GLY A 25 21.03 9.10 0.74
CA GLY A 25 21.37 8.18 1.81
C GLY A 25 20.25 7.16 2.01
N LYS A 26 20.28 6.49 3.17
CA LYS A 26 19.21 5.59 3.57
C LYS A 26 17.99 6.38 4.01
N PHE A 27 16.80 5.84 3.76
CA PHE A 27 15.56 6.53 4.11
C PHE A 27 15.44 6.79 5.61
N GLU A 28 15.78 5.81 6.46
CA GLU A 28 15.70 5.97 7.91
C GLU A 28 16.59 7.10 8.45
N ASP A 29 17.72 7.38 7.78
CA ASP A 29 18.65 8.45 8.17
C ASP A 29 18.11 9.84 7.80
N ALA A 30 17.17 9.90 6.83
CA ALA A 30 16.55 11.13 6.36
C ALA A 30 15.39 11.61 7.25
N VAL A 31 14.85 10.73 8.11
CA VAL A 31 13.63 11.00 8.91
C VAL A 31 13.68 12.35 9.66
N PRO A 32 14.76 12.71 10.40
CA PRO A 32 14.81 13.99 11.09
C PRO A 32 14.80 15.20 10.14
N GLN A 33 15.39 15.05 8.95
CA GLN A 33 15.47 16.12 7.96
C GLN A 33 14.12 16.33 7.27
N ILE A 34 13.42 15.24 6.93
CA ILE A 34 12.06 15.26 6.37
C ILE A 34 11.12 15.98 7.35
N LEU A 35 11.16 15.61 8.63
CA LEU A 35 10.29 16.23 9.64
C LEU A 35 10.62 17.71 9.88
N LYS A 36 11.90 18.09 9.82
CA LYS A 36 12.31 19.50 9.88
C LYS A 36 11.79 20.28 8.68
N PHE A 37 11.86 19.69 7.49
CA PHE A 37 11.41 20.31 6.24
C PHE A 37 9.89 20.50 6.20
N VAL A 38 9.14 19.46 6.57
CA VAL A 38 7.66 19.49 6.64
C VAL A 38 7.17 20.41 7.77
N GLY A 39 7.88 20.47 8.89
CA GLY A 39 7.53 21.31 10.03
C GLY A 39 6.19 20.90 10.64
N ARG A 40 5.23 21.83 10.69
CA ARG A 40 3.87 21.59 11.23
C ARG A 40 2.80 21.52 10.14
N SER A 41 3.22 21.53 8.89
CA SER A 41 2.31 21.50 7.74
C SER A 41 1.69 20.11 7.59
N TYR A 42 0.56 20.07 6.89
CA TYR A 42 0.00 18.81 6.43
C TYR A 42 1.00 18.07 5.53
N ALA A 43 1.19 16.77 5.75
CA ALA A 43 2.01 15.94 4.89
C ALA A 43 1.25 14.70 4.42
N LEU A 44 1.16 14.54 3.10
CA LEU A 44 0.88 13.27 2.46
C LEU A 44 2.21 12.59 2.13
N THR A 45 2.55 11.52 2.84
CA THR A 45 3.83 10.84 2.66
C THR A 45 3.64 9.55 1.87
N PHE A 46 4.43 9.36 0.82
CA PHE A 46 4.49 8.09 0.10
C PHE A 46 5.82 7.38 0.37
N ILE A 47 5.75 6.13 0.85
CA ILE A 47 6.89 5.28 1.14
C ILE A 47 6.85 4.09 0.17
N ASP A 48 7.83 4.04 -0.74
CA ASP A 48 7.96 2.97 -1.73
C ASP A 48 9.25 2.18 -1.49
N PRO A 49 9.23 1.18 -0.59
CA PRO A 49 10.41 0.38 -0.32
C PRO A 49 10.65 -0.62 -1.45
N THR A 50 11.92 -0.91 -1.73
CA THR A 50 12.32 -1.99 -2.65
C THR A 50 12.38 -3.37 -1.97
N GLY A 51 11.86 -3.49 -0.74
CA GLY A 51 11.89 -4.71 0.08
C GLY A 51 11.17 -4.55 1.43
N TRP A 52 11.72 -5.12 2.51
CA TRP A 52 11.17 -5.02 3.89
C TRP A 52 12.10 -4.34 4.92
N LYS A 53 13.26 -3.84 4.49
CA LYS A 53 14.24 -3.15 5.34
C LYS A 53 14.33 -1.68 4.99
N GLY A 54 14.77 -0.86 5.95
CA GLY A 54 14.95 0.59 5.77
C GLY A 54 13.68 1.40 6.03
N TYR A 55 12.58 0.75 6.37
CA TYR A 55 11.33 1.39 6.80
C TYR A 55 10.68 0.67 7.97
N GLU A 56 11.49 -0.03 8.78
CA GLU A 56 11.01 -0.63 10.01
C GLU A 56 10.27 0.43 10.83
N PHE A 57 9.07 0.11 11.30
CA PHE A 57 8.17 1.06 11.95
C PHE A 57 8.81 1.81 13.13
N PRO A 58 9.71 1.21 13.95
CA PRO A 58 10.44 1.98 14.95
C PRO A 58 11.34 3.08 14.37
N LYS A 59 11.91 2.89 13.17
CA LYS A 59 12.79 3.88 12.52
C LYS A 59 12.00 5.00 11.86
N VAL A 60 10.89 4.68 11.21
CA VAL A 60 10.08 5.66 10.45
C VAL A 60 8.85 6.14 11.21
N GLY A 61 8.65 5.67 12.45
CA GLY A 61 7.45 5.95 13.24
C GLY A 61 7.20 7.44 13.47
N ALA A 62 8.22 8.28 13.47
CA ALA A 62 8.06 9.72 13.58
C ALA A 62 7.36 10.33 12.33
N ILE A 63 7.65 9.81 11.14
CA ILE A 63 6.90 10.15 9.91
C ILE A 63 5.46 9.63 10.01
N LEU A 64 5.28 8.37 10.42
CA LEU A 64 3.94 7.77 10.53
C LEU A 64 3.03 8.52 11.54
N LYS A 65 3.64 9.07 12.60
CA LYS A 65 2.96 9.82 13.66
C LYS A 65 2.86 11.32 13.39
N HIS A 66 3.42 11.82 12.29
CA HIS A 66 3.35 13.24 11.95
C HIS A 66 1.89 13.72 11.91
N ARG A 67 1.65 14.91 12.46
CA ARG A 67 0.32 15.52 12.51
C ARG A 67 0.39 17.01 12.14
N PRO A 68 -0.50 17.50 11.25
CA PRO A 68 -1.49 16.71 10.50
C PRO A 68 -0.81 15.94 9.34
N GLY A 69 -1.31 14.74 9.01
CA GLY A 69 -0.71 13.97 7.91
C GLY A 69 -1.27 12.57 7.70
N GLU A 70 -0.96 12.04 6.54
CA GLU A 70 -1.42 10.76 5.99
C GLU A 70 -0.26 10.03 5.31
N VAL A 71 -0.33 8.70 5.27
CA VAL A 71 0.75 7.87 4.73
C VAL A 71 0.22 6.85 3.75
N LEU A 72 0.86 6.79 2.58
CA LEU A 72 0.77 5.73 1.60
C LEU A 72 2.05 4.90 1.70
N LEU A 73 1.94 3.58 1.79
CA LEU A 73 3.07 2.67 1.87
C LEU A 73 2.86 1.55 0.87
N ASN A 74 3.83 1.35 -0.03
CA ASN A 74 3.81 0.26 -0.98
C ASN A 74 4.18 -1.07 -0.29
N TYR A 75 3.17 -1.87 0.07
CA TYR A 75 3.35 -3.20 0.63
C TYR A 75 3.62 -4.20 -0.49
N MET A 76 4.90 -4.60 -0.64
CA MET A 76 5.34 -5.58 -1.63
C MET A 76 4.85 -7.00 -1.30
N TYR A 77 3.58 -7.26 -1.59
CA TYR A 77 2.84 -8.48 -1.25
C TYR A 77 3.58 -9.78 -1.62
N ASP A 78 4.00 -9.91 -2.88
CA ASP A 78 4.69 -11.12 -3.36
C ASP A 78 5.99 -11.39 -2.59
N PHE A 79 6.74 -10.32 -2.33
CA PHE A 79 8.04 -10.38 -1.68
C PHE A 79 7.86 -10.80 -0.22
N ILE A 80 6.98 -10.12 0.51
CA ILE A 80 6.76 -10.38 1.93
C ILE A 80 6.20 -11.81 2.12
N ASN A 81 5.21 -12.22 1.32
CA ASN A 81 4.64 -13.56 1.44
C ASN A 81 5.63 -14.68 1.10
N ARG A 82 6.50 -14.49 0.11
CA ARG A 82 7.52 -15.48 -0.25
C ARG A 82 8.54 -15.68 0.87
N PHE A 83 9.05 -14.59 1.43
CA PHE A 83 10.14 -14.65 2.41
C PHE A 83 9.65 -14.97 3.83
N THR A 84 8.43 -14.57 4.19
CA THR A 84 7.78 -15.00 5.44
C THR A 84 7.41 -16.48 5.45
N ALA A 85 7.28 -17.13 4.29
CA ALA A 85 7.11 -18.58 4.20
C ALA A 85 8.43 -19.38 4.36
N CYS A 86 9.58 -18.71 4.39
CA CYS A 86 10.86 -19.35 4.64
C CYS A 86 10.98 -19.72 6.13
N HIS A 87 11.20 -21.00 6.44
CA HIS A 87 11.31 -21.50 7.81
C HIS A 87 12.68 -21.23 8.46
N ASP A 88 13.44 -20.24 7.97
CA ASP A 88 14.69 -19.82 8.60
C ASP A 88 14.41 -18.79 9.71
N PRO A 89 14.68 -19.11 10.98
CA PRO A 89 14.48 -18.18 12.10
C PRO A 89 15.24 -16.85 11.92
N LYS A 90 16.40 -16.86 11.25
CA LYS A 90 17.17 -15.63 10.97
C LYS A 90 16.47 -14.73 9.97
N VAL A 91 15.73 -15.30 9.02
CA VAL A 91 14.94 -14.53 8.04
C VAL A 91 13.69 -13.98 8.73
N ALA A 92 13.03 -14.80 9.56
CA ALA A 92 11.82 -14.41 10.28
C ALA A 92 12.04 -13.18 11.17
N THR A 93 13.15 -13.09 11.92
CA THR A 93 13.44 -11.94 12.79
C THR A 93 13.68 -10.65 12.01
N THR A 94 14.06 -10.72 10.72
CA THR A 94 14.21 -9.50 9.91
C THR A 94 12.89 -8.81 9.59
N PHE A 95 11.75 -9.48 9.81
CA PHE A 95 10.42 -8.90 9.64
C PHE A 95 9.86 -8.25 10.91
N ASP A 96 10.52 -8.43 12.06
CA ASP A 96 10.03 -7.88 13.34
C ASP A 96 9.84 -6.36 13.30
N GLY A 97 10.62 -5.67 12.46
CA GLY A 97 10.51 -4.22 12.27
C GLY A 97 9.19 -3.75 11.65
N ILE A 98 8.49 -4.60 10.90
CA ILE A 98 7.23 -4.25 10.20
C ILE A 98 6.05 -5.15 10.59
N LEU A 99 6.31 -6.34 11.13
CA LEU A 99 5.30 -7.27 11.63
C LEU A 99 5.27 -7.34 13.16
N GLY A 100 6.22 -6.70 13.86
CA GLY A 100 6.40 -6.77 15.31
C GLY A 100 7.08 -8.07 15.75
N ALA A 101 7.62 -8.08 16.98
CA ALA A 101 8.29 -9.26 17.53
C ALA A 101 7.36 -10.48 17.58
N ASN A 102 7.93 -11.67 17.39
CA ASN A 102 7.23 -12.95 17.46
C ASN A 102 5.99 -13.03 16.54
N TRP A 103 5.99 -12.31 15.41
CA TRP A 103 4.85 -12.20 14.51
C TRP A 103 4.30 -13.56 14.05
N ASN A 104 5.18 -14.55 13.84
CA ASN A 104 4.77 -15.90 13.42
C ASN A 104 3.75 -16.55 14.37
N ALA A 105 3.90 -16.35 15.67
CA ALA A 105 3.01 -16.91 16.69
C ALA A 105 1.69 -16.12 16.82
N ARG A 106 1.64 -14.91 16.25
CA ARG A 106 0.48 -14.01 16.27
C ARG A 106 -0.36 -14.08 15.00
N LEU A 107 0.03 -14.92 14.04
CA LEU A 107 -0.74 -15.13 12.83
C LEU A 107 -2.08 -15.79 13.16
N GLU A 108 -3.15 -15.28 12.56
CA GLU A 108 -4.48 -15.84 12.72
C GLU A 108 -4.59 -17.20 12.02
N PRO A 109 -4.77 -18.32 12.76
CA PRO A 109 -4.70 -19.66 12.19
C PRO A 109 -5.85 -19.98 11.22
N ALA A 110 -6.97 -19.27 11.35
CA ALA A 110 -8.15 -19.45 10.50
C ALA A 110 -7.97 -18.87 9.09
N LEU A 111 -7.00 -17.96 8.91
CA LEU A 111 -6.75 -17.30 7.64
C LEU A 111 -5.63 -18.02 6.86
N PRO A 112 -5.70 -18.02 5.51
CA PRO A 112 -4.54 -18.35 4.70
C PRO A 112 -3.34 -17.50 5.11
N ARG A 113 -2.15 -18.11 5.21
CA ARG A 113 -0.93 -17.46 5.75
C ARG A 113 -0.69 -16.06 5.18
N HIS A 114 -0.87 -15.88 3.87
CA HIS A 114 -0.65 -14.59 3.21
C HIS A 114 -1.62 -13.50 3.71
N GLN A 115 -2.89 -13.85 3.92
CA GLN A 115 -3.90 -12.95 4.50
C GLN A 115 -3.61 -12.69 5.98
N ALA A 116 -3.17 -13.71 6.73
CA ALA A 116 -2.80 -13.54 8.13
C ALA A 116 -1.59 -12.58 8.29
N VAL A 117 -0.59 -12.69 7.41
CA VAL A 117 0.58 -11.81 7.41
C VAL A 117 0.21 -10.38 7.01
N GLU A 118 -0.59 -10.21 5.95
CA GLU A 118 -1.07 -8.89 5.53
C GLU A 118 -1.92 -8.24 6.63
N LYS A 119 -2.87 -8.97 7.22
CA LYS A 119 -3.68 -8.47 8.33
C LYS A 119 -2.79 -8.00 9.49
N LEU A 120 -1.80 -8.80 9.88
CA LEU A 120 -0.88 -8.46 10.94
C LEU A 120 -0.05 -7.21 10.61
N PHE A 121 0.44 -7.10 9.36
CA PHE A 121 1.14 -5.90 8.89
C PHE A 121 0.27 -4.65 9.03
N LEU A 122 -1.00 -4.71 8.59
CA LEU A 122 -1.94 -3.58 8.68
C LEU A 122 -2.21 -3.19 10.14
N ASP A 123 -2.34 -4.17 11.03
CA ASP A 123 -2.54 -3.93 12.47
C ASP A 123 -1.31 -3.26 13.10
N GLU A 124 -0.10 -3.71 12.77
CA GLU A 124 1.14 -3.08 13.24
C GLU A 124 1.36 -1.69 12.62
N PHE A 125 1.00 -1.49 11.35
CA PHE A 125 1.07 -0.19 10.69
C PHE A 125 0.09 0.80 11.33
N ARG A 126 -1.14 0.36 11.62
CA ARG A 126 -2.14 1.13 12.38
C ARG A 126 -1.59 1.58 13.72
N LYS A 127 -1.00 0.67 14.50
CA LYS A 127 -0.41 0.98 15.81
C LYS A 127 0.80 1.91 15.71
N ALA A 128 1.68 1.66 14.74
CA ALA A 128 2.91 2.42 14.56
C ALA A 128 2.63 3.89 14.21
N GLY A 129 1.65 4.16 13.35
CA GLY A 129 1.18 5.51 13.10
C GLY A 129 0.23 6.03 14.17
N GLY A 130 -0.57 5.18 14.82
CA GLY A 130 -1.76 5.61 15.55
C GLY A 130 -2.78 6.21 14.57
N PHE A 131 -3.05 5.48 13.49
CA PHE A 131 -4.07 5.82 12.49
C PHE A 131 -5.43 5.31 12.95
N ASP A 132 -6.49 6.05 12.64
CA ASP A 132 -7.87 5.64 12.92
C ASP A 132 -8.38 4.72 11.79
N TYR A 133 -7.99 5.04 10.55
CA TYR A 133 -8.33 4.28 9.36
C TYR A 133 -7.07 3.76 8.68
N VAL A 134 -7.08 2.46 8.37
CA VAL A 134 -6.03 1.80 7.58
C VAL A 134 -6.69 0.94 6.53
N LEU A 135 -6.23 1.08 5.30
CA LEU A 135 -6.77 0.40 4.12
C LEU A 135 -5.64 -0.27 3.35
N SER A 136 -5.95 -1.37 2.68
CA SER A 136 -5.04 -2.06 1.75
C SER A 136 -5.72 -2.18 0.40
N THR A 137 -5.16 -1.52 -0.61
CA THR A 137 -5.67 -1.54 -1.98
C THR A 137 -4.77 -2.43 -2.84
N PRO A 138 -5.25 -3.59 -3.30
CA PRO A 138 -4.46 -4.47 -4.16
C PRO A 138 -4.29 -3.86 -5.55
N ILE A 139 -3.06 -3.79 -6.04
CA ILE A 139 -2.75 -3.37 -7.41
C ILE A 139 -2.25 -4.59 -8.18
N GLU A 140 -3.00 -4.99 -9.20
CA GLU A 140 -2.67 -6.10 -10.08
C GLU A 140 -1.62 -5.67 -11.12
N LYS A 141 -0.84 -6.60 -11.70
CA LYS A 141 -0.23 -6.33 -13.02
C LYS A 141 -1.07 -6.97 -14.11
N ILE A 142 -0.64 -6.73 -15.33
CA ILE A 142 -1.17 -7.34 -16.55
C ILE A 142 -1.09 -8.89 -16.47
N ASP A 143 -0.03 -9.41 -15.86
CA ASP A 143 0.12 -10.79 -15.36
C ASP A 143 -0.80 -10.99 -14.15
N ASP A 144 -1.63 -12.03 -14.14
CA ASP A 144 -2.76 -12.34 -13.24
C ASP A 144 -2.45 -12.40 -11.71
N ARG A 145 -1.29 -11.92 -11.27
CA ARG A 145 -0.86 -11.93 -9.86
C ARG A 145 -0.87 -10.50 -9.28
N LYS A 146 -1.38 -10.37 -8.06
CA LYS A 146 -1.21 -9.16 -7.23
C LYS A 146 0.27 -8.97 -6.96
N HIS A 147 0.86 -7.88 -7.45
CA HIS A 147 2.28 -7.64 -7.18
C HIS A 147 2.49 -6.89 -5.87
N PHE A 148 1.65 -5.90 -5.59
CA PHE A 148 1.75 -5.10 -4.38
C PHE A 148 0.39 -4.53 -3.95
N CYS A 149 0.32 -4.13 -2.69
CA CYS A 149 -0.84 -3.42 -2.15
C CYS A 149 -0.41 -2.03 -1.71
N ILE A 150 -1.20 -1.01 -2.02
CA ILE A 150 -1.00 0.31 -1.43
C ILE A 150 -1.71 0.30 -0.08
N THR A 151 -0.92 0.33 1.00
CA THR A 151 -1.43 0.54 2.34
C THR A 151 -1.58 2.02 2.59
N TYR A 152 -2.78 2.46 2.98
CA TYR A 152 -3.07 3.84 3.30
C TYR A 152 -3.46 3.98 4.76
N GLY A 153 -2.89 4.96 5.46
CA GLY A 153 -3.18 5.29 6.85
C GLY A 153 -3.59 6.75 7.01
N THR A 154 -4.74 6.98 7.63
CA THR A 154 -5.26 8.32 7.93
C THR A 154 -5.96 8.37 9.30
N ARG A 155 -6.11 9.59 9.81
CA ARG A 155 -6.89 9.95 11.02
C ARG A 155 -8.08 10.84 10.68
N SER A 156 -8.33 11.06 9.40
CA SER A 156 -9.35 11.97 8.89
C SER A 156 -10.41 11.16 8.16
N GLU A 157 -11.67 11.34 8.56
CA GLU A 157 -12.81 10.80 7.82
C GLU A 157 -12.84 11.34 6.37
N HIS A 158 -12.50 12.61 6.19
CA HIS A 158 -12.43 13.21 4.87
C HIS A 158 -11.27 12.66 4.03
N GLY A 159 -10.16 12.31 4.67
CA GLY A 159 -9.05 11.61 4.02
C GLY A 159 -9.45 10.23 3.54
N LEU A 160 -10.16 9.49 4.38
CA LEU A 160 -10.73 8.19 4.04
C LEU A 160 -11.68 8.28 2.83
N GLU A 161 -12.60 9.24 2.83
CA GLU A 161 -13.53 9.50 1.73
C GLU A 161 -12.78 9.80 0.43
N ALA A 162 -11.87 10.79 0.46
CA ALA A 162 -11.08 11.17 -0.71
C ALA A 162 -10.25 10.00 -1.26
N TYR A 163 -9.66 9.19 -0.37
CA TYR A 163 -8.90 8.01 -0.79
C TYR A 163 -9.80 6.97 -1.47
N ARG A 164 -10.98 6.69 -0.92
CA ARG A 164 -11.93 5.71 -1.49
C ARG A 164 -12.41 6.12 -2.87
N ASP A 165 -12.66 7.41 -3.09
CA ASP A 165 -13.02 7.95 -4.40
C ASP A 165 -11.89 7.78 -5.43
N VAL A 166 -10.65 8.07 -5.03
CA VAL A 166 -9.47 7.92 -5.89
C VAL A 166 -9.19 6.43 -6.16
N GLU A 167 -9.28 5.58 -5.15
CA GLU A 167 -9.12 4.12 -5.26
C GLU A 167 -10.11 3.55 -6.28
N PHE A 168 -11.38 3.92 -6.18
CA PHE A 168 -12.42 3.47 -7.10
C PHE A 168 -12.04 3.82 -8.55
N LYS A 169 -11.74 5.09 -8.83
CA LYS A 169 -11.38 5.54 -10.18
C LYS A 169 -10.08 4.89 -10.69
N ALA A 170 -9.09 4.75 -9.81
CA ALA A 170 -7.81 4.17 -10.17
C ALA A 170 -7.93 2.69 -10.56
N LEU A 171 -8.72 1.91 -9.81
CA LEU A 171 -8.94 0.49 -10.10
C LEU A 171 -9.76 0.28 -11.40
N GLU A 172 -10.67 1.19 -11.73
CA GLU A 172 -11.52 1.13 -12.92
C GLU A 172 -10.64 1.33 -14.16
N ASN A 173 -9.90 2.43 -14.19
CA ASN A 173 -8.91 2.73 -15.22
C ASN A 173 -7.87 1.60 -15.35
N HIS A 174 -7.45 1.01 -14.23
CA HIS A 174 -6.48 -0.08 -14.23
C HIS A 174 -7.03 -1.34 -14.90
N GLN A 175 -8.30 -1.66 -14.70
CA GLN A 175 -8.96 -2.81 -15.36
C GLN A 175 -9.01 -2.63 -16.87
N GLU A 176 -9.36 -1.42 -17.34
CA GLU A 176 -9.38 -1.10 -18.78
C GLU A 176 -8.00 -1.25 -19.42
N ILE A 177 -6.97 -0.64 -18.82
CA ILE A 177 -5.58 -0.74 -19.32
C ILE A 177 -5.11 -2.19 -19.38
N ARG A 178 -5.49 -3.01 -18.38
CA ARG A 178 -5.14 -4.43 -18.37
C ARG A 178 -5.84 -5.22 -19.45
N ALA A 179 -7.13 -4.97 -19.69
CA ALA A 179 -7.87 -5.62 -20.77
C ALA A 179 -7.17 -5.37 -22.11
N VAL A 180 -6.82 -4.13 -22.40
CA VAL A 180 -6.09 -3.73 -23.62
C VAL A 180 -4.71 -4.40 -23.70
N ALA A 181 -3.92 -4.35 -22.62
CA ALA A 181 -2.58 -4.94 -22.63
C ALA A 181 -2.59 -6.47 -22.76
N ARG A 182 -3.58 -7.15 -22.17
CA ARG A 182 -3.79 -8.60 -22.30
C ARG A 182 -4.15 -8.98 -23.73
N GLN A 183 -5.02 -8.19 -24.36
CA GLN A 183 -5.39 -8.36 -25.75
C GLN A 183 -4.17 -8.23 -26.66
N ALA A 184 -3.43 -7.11 -26.55
CA ALA A 184 -2.22 -6.89 -27.35
C ALA A 184 -1.17 -8.00 -27.18
N ARG A 185 -0.97 -8.51 -25.94
CA ARG A 185 -0.04 -9.62 -25.67
C ARG A 185 -0.52 -10.95 -26.24
N THR A 186 -1.83 -11.21 -26.20
CA THR A 186 -2.40 -12.44 -26.74
C THR A 186 -2.30 -12.43 -28.27
N GLU A 187 -2.67 -11.33 -28.91
CA GLU A 187 -2.55 -11.13 -30.36
C GLU A 187 -1.10 -11.29 -30.83
N ALA A 188 -0.13 -10.68 -30.13
CA ALA A 188 1.28 -10.84 -30.41
C ALA A 188 1.78 -12.29 -30.26
N ARG A 189 1.14 -13.11 -29.40
CA ARG A 189 1.52 -14.51 -29.16
C ARG A 189 0.86 -15.49 -30.11
N THR A 190 -0.40 -15.26 -30.48
CA THR A 190 -1.21 -16.22 -31.24
C THR A 190 -1.37 -15.85 -32.72
N GLY A 191 -1.11 -14.60 -33.10
CA GLY A 191 -1.36 -14.09 -34.45
C GLY A 191 -2.83 -13.97 -34.82
N GLN A 192 -3.75 -14.21 -33.89
CA GLN A 192 -5.19 -14.08 -34.06
C GLN A 192 -5.72 -12.92 -33.23
N GLY A 193 -6.46 -12.01 -33.88
CA GLY A 193 -7.28 -11.01 -33.20
C GLY A 193 -8.37 -11.69 -32.39
N ILE A 194 -8.60 -11.25 -31.15
CA ILE A 194 -9.69 -11.76 -30.33
C ILE A 194 -11.01 -11.18 -30.87
N LEU A 195 -12.00 -12.04 -31.15
CA LEU A 195 -13.29 -11.66 -31.78
C LEU A 195 -14.28 -10.96 -30.80
N PHE A 196 -13.94 -10.92 -29.52
CA PHE A 196 -14.71 -10.31 -28.43
C PHE A 196 -13.87 -9.26 -27.71
N GLU A 197 -14.48 -8.16 -27.27
CA GLU A 197 -13.80 -7.12 -26.48
C GLU A 197 -13.24 -7.70 -25.18
N ALA A 198 -11.96 -7.42 -24.88
CA ALA A 198 -11.29 -7.90 -23.68
C ALA A 198 -11.90 -7.42 -22.35
N ALA A 199 -12.88 -6.52 -22.41
CA ALA A 199 -13.67 -6.04 -21.27
C ALA A 199 -14.58 -7.12 -20.65
N GLU A 200 -14.82 -8.24 -21.32
CA GLU A 200 -15.74 -9.29 -20.85
C GLU A 200 -15.09 -10.42 -20.01
N ILE A 201 -13.76 -10.42 -19.81
CA ILE A 201 -13.11 -11.41 -18.94
C ILE A 201 -13.28 -10.96 -17.47
N PRO A 202 -14.07 -11.66 -16.62
CA PRO A 202 -14.32 -11.21 -15.26
C PRO A 202 -13.03 -11.22 -14.46
N SER A 203 -12.55 -10.05 -14.04
CA SER A 203 -11.47 -9.99 -13.06
C SER A 203 -12.02 -10.48 -11.72
N THR A 204 -11.34 -11.43 -11.07
CA THR A 204 -11.75 -11.97 -9.76
C THR A 204 -11.71 -10.89 -8.66
N HIS A 205 -11.10 -9.74 -8.95
CA HIS A 205 -11.01 -8.56 -8.09
C HIS A 205 -11.57 -7.32 -8.81
N SER A 206 -12.74 -7.47 -9.46
CA SER A 206 -13.49 -6.30 -9.91
C SER A 206 -13.75 -5.37 -8.71
N ILE A 207 -13.84 -4.06 -8.97
CA ILE A 207 -14.08 -3.09 -7.89
C ILE A 207 -15.38 -3.42 -7.16
N GLU A 208 -16.38 -3.88 -7.92
CA GLU A 208 -17.67 -4.31 -7.41
C GLU A 208 -17.54 -5.49 -6.45
N THR A 209 -16.65 -6.45 -6.74
CA THR A 209 -16.36 -7.59 -5.87
C THR A 209 -15.69 -7.13 -4.57
N LEU A 210 -14.71 -6.22 -4.66
CA LEU A 210 -14.04 -5.66 -3.48
C LEU A 210 -15.02 -4.84 -2.63
N ALA A 211 -15.81 -3.97 -3.25
CA ALA A 211 -16.82 -3.17 -2.57
C ALA A 211 -17.92 -4.03 -1.92
N ALA A 212 -18.36 -5.11 -2.59
CA ALA A 212 -19.32 -6.05 -2.03
C ALA A 212 -18.75 -6.82 -0.84
N ALA A 213 -17.48 -7.23 -0.90
CA ALA A 213 -16.79 -7.88 0.22
C ALA A 213 -16.70 -6.96 1.44
N GLU A 214 -16.31 -5.69 1.24
CA GLU A 214 -16.26 -4.70 2.33
C GLU A 214 -17.64 -4.38 2.90
N LYS A 215 -18.68 -4.26 2.06
CA LYS A 215 -20.07 -4.11 2.52
C LYS A 215 -20.53 -5.30 3.37
N THR A 216 -20.13 -6.52 2.99
CA THR A 216 -20.47 -7.74 3.74
C THR A 216 -19.79 -7.74 5.11
N LYS A 217 -18.50 -7.38 5.19
CA LYS A 217 -17.78 -7.23 6.46
C LYS A 217 -18.40 -6.15 7.34
N ALA A 218 -18.74 -5.00 6.77
CA ALA A 218 -19.38 -3.90 7.50
C ALA A 218 -20.75 -4.32 8.05
N ARG A 219 -21.55 -5.06 7.28
CA ARG A 219 -22.82 -5.62 7.73
C ARG A 219 -22.65 -6.60 8.88
N ALA A 220 -21.72 -7.55 8.76
CA ALA A 220 -21.44 -8.52 9.82
C ALA A 220 -21.00 -7.84 11.12
N TRP A 221 -20.18 -6.78 11.02
CA TRP A 221 -19.76 -5.97 12.15
C TRP A 221 -20.94 -5.24 12.82
N LEU A 222 -21.83 -4.61 12.03
CA LEU A 222 -23.03 -3.96 12.56
C LEU A 222 -23.96 -4.95 13.27
N GLU A 223 -24.15 -6.15 12.70
CA GLU A 223 -24.96 -7.21 13.31
C GLU A 223 -24.37 -7.69 14.64
N ASP A 224 -23.05 -7.76 14.78
CA ASP A 224 -22.38 -8.11 16.04
C ASP A 224 -22.53 -7.01 17.10
N GLN A 225 -22.36 -5.74 16.72
CA GLN A 225 -22.56 -4.61 17.64
C GLN A 225 -24.01 -4.53 18.14
N LEU A 226 -24.99 -4.81 17.29
CA LEU A 226 -26.41 -4.83 17.66
C LEU A 226 -26.79 -6.02 18.55
N ARG A 227 -26.01 -7.11 18.57
CA ARG A 227 -26.23 -8.26 19.48
C ARG A 227 -25.59 -8.06 20.85
N GLN A 228 -24.61 -7.18 20.96
CA GLN A 228 -23.85 -6.92 22.18
C GLN A 228 -24.36 -5.70 22.98
N GLY A 229 -25.23 -4.87 22.38
CA GLY A 229 -25.93 -3.76 23.04
C GLY A 229 -27.36 -4.11 23.43
#